data_AF-A0A0S3SRN1-F1
#
_entry.id   AF-A0A0S3SRN1-F1
#
_cell.length_a   1.000
_cell.length_b   1.000
_cell.length_c   1.000
_cell.angle_alpha   90.00
_cell.angle_beta   90.00
_cell.angle_gamma   90.00
#
_symmetry.space_group_name_H-M   'P 1'
#
loop_
_entity.id
_entity.type
_entity.pdbx_description
1 polymer ?
#
loop_
_entity_poly.entity_id
_entity_poly.type
_entity_poly.pdbx_seq_one_letter_code
_entity_poly.pdbx_strand_id
1 'polypeptide(L)'
;MPEIEGLKEFKGDVIHACEYKCGERFKGKKVLVVGCGNSGMELSLDLFNHSASPSIVVRSSVHVLPREVFGKSTFELATLMLQWLPLWVVDRVLLVLAWLVLGNTEKFGLKRPLEGPLSWKNRKGKTPVLDIGTLEKIKSGDIKVVPAIKRFENGCVELVNGEKQDVDAVVLATGYRSNVPSWLQVRICFH
;
A
#
# COMPACT_ATOMS: atom_id res chain seq x y z
N MET A 1 -3.00 -9.55 -13.04
CA MET A 1 -4.06 -9.08 -12.12
C MET A 1 -4.38 -10.18 -11.13
N PRO A 2 -4.77 -9.88 -9.88
CA PRO A 2 -5.25 -10.89 -8.93
C PRO A 2 -6.56 -11.52 -9.43
N GLU A 3 -6.71 -12.82 -9.27
CA GLU A 3 -7.99 -13.50 -9.47
C GLU A 3 -8.85 -13.27 -8.23
N ILE A 4 -9.93 -12.48 -8.39
CA ILE A 4 -10.92 -12.23 -7.35
C ILE A 4 -12.27 -12.66 -7.93
N GLU A 5 -13.00 -13.48 -7.18
CA GLU A 5 -14.33 -13.95 -7.57
C GLU A 5 -15.26 -12.76 -7.83
N GLY A 6 -16.00 -12.80 -8.95
CA GLY A 6 -16.95 -11.75 -9.33
C GLY A 6 -16.33 -10.51 -10.00
N LEU A 7 -14.99 -10.37 -10.02
CA LEU A 7 -14.35 -9.15 -10.53
C LEU A 7 -14.54 -8.98 -12.04
N LYS A 8 -14.66 -10.08 -12.80
CA LYS A 8 -14.89 -10.03 -14.25
C LYS A 8 -16.30 -9.58 -14.59
N GLU A 9 -17.26 -9.87 -13.72
CA GLU A 9 -18.67 -9.51 -13.84
C GLU A 9 -18.96 -8.11 -13.28
N PHE A 10 -18.00 -7.50 -12.60
CA PHE A 10 -18.12 -6.14 -12.08
C PHE A 10 -18.24 -5.12 -13.22
N LYS A 11 -19.32 -4.34 -13.21
CA LYS A 11 -19.66 -3.39 -14.28
C LYS A 11 -18.95 -2.04 -14.18
N GLY A 12 -18.32 -1.76 -13.03
CA GLY A 12 -17.58 -0.51 -12.82
C GLY A 12 -16.18 -0.54 -13.46
N ASP A 13 -15.47 0.58 -13.38
CA ASP A 13 -14.12 0.70 -13.94
C ASP A 13 -13.13 -0.17 -13.14
N VAL A 14 -12.38 -1.07 -13.78
CA VAL A 14 -11.28 -1.81 -13.14
C VAL A 14 -9.99 -1.51 -13.88
N ILE A 15 -9.00 -0.94 -13.17
CA ILE A 15 -7.68 -0.62 -13.75
C ILE A 15 -6.55 -1.10 -12.85
N HIS A 16 -5.39 -1.37 -13.42
CA HIS A 16 -4.18 -1.55 -12.64
C HIS A 16 -3.48 -0.21 -12.36
N ALA A 17 -2.72 -0.14 -11.26
CA ALA A 17 -1.94 1.05 -10.91
C ALA A 17 -0.99 1.53 -12.02
N CYS A 18 -0.61 0.66 -12.98
CA CYS A 18 0.22 1.03 -14.13
C CYS A 18 -0.52 1.84 -15.20
N GLU A 19 -1.85 1.72 -15.26
CA GLU A 19 -2.70 2.45 -16.19
C GLU A 19 -3.24 3.75 -15.57
N TYR A 20 -3.07 3.91 -14.25
CA TYR A 20 -3.46 5.10 -13.53
C TYR A 20 -2.56 6.28 -13.90
N LYS A 21 -3.19 7.42 -14.21
CA LYS A 21 -2.47 8.68 -14.51
C LYS A 21 -2.79 9.77 -13.50
N CYS A 22 -4.07 9.99 -13.21
CA CYS A 22 -4.54 10.97 -12.24
C CYS A 22 -5.93 10.58 -11.70
N GLY A 23 -6.29 11.17 -10.57
CA GLY A 23 -7.56 10.95 -9.89
C GLY A 23 -8.77 11.63 -10.55
N GLU A 24 -8.56 12.56 -11.48
CA GLU A 24 -9.63 13.37 -12.09
C GLU A 24 -10.75 12.53 -12.71
N ARG A 25 -10.40 11.40 -13.37
CA ARG A 25 -11.38 10.46 -13.95
C ARG A 25 -12.34 9.86 -12.92
N PHE A 26 -11.96 9.90 -11.64
CA PHE A 26 -12.70 9.31 -10.52
C PHE A 26 -13.41 10.34 -9.65
N LYS A 27 -13.47 11.60 -10.07
CA LYS A 27 -14.18 12.65 -9.33
C LYS A 27 -15.61 12.22 -8.99
N GLY A 28 -15.95 12.31 -7.69
CA GLY A 28 -17.26 11.93 -7.15
C GLY A 28 -17.53 10.42 -7.07
N LYS A 29 -16.59 9.56 -7.48
CA LYS A 29 -16.74 8.10 -7.46
C LYS A 29 -16.27 7.51 -6.13
N LYS A 30 -16.91 6.42 -5.70
CA LYS A 30 -16.42 5.52 -4.66
C LYS A 30 -15.39 4.58 -5.27
N VAL A 31 -14.13 4.73 -4.86
CA VAL A 31 -13.01 3.99 -5.47
C VAL A 31 -12.39 3.03 -4.47
N LEU A 32 -12.32 1.76 -4.83
CA LEU A 32 -11.66 0.73 -4.03
C LEU A 32 -10.23 0.53 -4.51
N VAL A 33 -9.25 0.88 -3.68
CA VAL A 33 -7.83 0.68 -3.95
C VAL A 33 -7.38 -0.64 -3.35
N VAL A 34 -6.97 -1.59 -4.19
CA VAL A 34 -6.59 -2.94 -3.75
C VAL A 34 -5.08 -3.01 -3.50
N GLY A 35 -4.70 -2.90 -2.23
CA GLY A 35 -3.31 -2.98 -1.76
C GLY A 35 -2.87 -1.71 -1.04
N CYS A 36 -2.09 -1.88 0.02
CA CYS A 36 -1.60 -0.80 0.89
C CYS A 36 -0.08 -0.60 0.84
N GLY A 37 0.55 -0.90 -0.30
CA GLY A 37 1.95 -0.53 -0.55
C GLY A 37 2.09 0.96 -0.88
N ASN A 38 3.30 1.41 -1.24
CA ASN A 38 3.58 2.81 -1.60
C ASN A 38 2.58 3.32 -2.65
N SER A 39 2.44 2.62 -3.78
CA SER A 39 1.49 3.00 -4.82
C SER A 39 0.05 3.06 -4.31
N GLY A 40 -0.38 2.10 -3.47
CA GLY A 40 -1.74 2.10 -2.93
C GLY A 40 -2.04 3.33 -2.07
N MET A 41 -1.08 3.74 -1.23
CA MET A 41 -1.22 4.95 -0.41
C MET A 41 -1.21 6.23 -1.24
N GLU A 42 -0.29 6.35 -2.19
CA GLU A 42 -0.17 7.51 -3.08
C GLU A 42 -1.43 7.68 -3.94
N LEU A 43 -1.90 6.60 -4.56
CA LEU A 43 -3.13 6.60 -5.36
C LEU A 43 -4.35 6.98 -4.52
N SER A 44 -4.45 6.48 -3.28
CA SER A 44 -5.58 6.83 -2.40
C SER A 44 -5.58 8.33 -2.06
N LEU A 45 -4.41 8.92 -1.83
CA LEU A 45 -4.30 10.35 -1.59
C LEU A 45 -4.61 11.18 -2.84
N ASP A 46 -4.10 10.77 -4.00
CA ASP A 46 -4.37 11.44 -5.28
C ASP A 46 -5.86 11.40 -5.64
N LEU A 47 -6.51 10.25 -5.45
CA LEU A 47 -7.96 10.09 -5.61
C LEU A 47 -8.73 11.05 -4.70
N PHE A 48 -8.37 11.11 -3.41
CA PHE A 48 -9.00 12.02 -2.46
C PHE A 48 -8.83 13.49 -2.87
N ASN A 49 -7.63 13.90 -3.27
CA ASN A 49 -7.34 15.27 -3.70
C ASN A 49 -8.16 15.66 -4.95
N HIS A 50 -8.52 14.70 -5.79
CA HIS A 50 -9.39 14.88 -6.95
C HIS A 50 -10.88 14.65 -6.64
N SER A 51 -11.27 14.75 -5.37
CA SER A 51 -12.66 14.63 -4.88
C SER A 51 -13.32 13.27 -5.16
N ALA A 52 -12.54 12.20 -5.23
CA ALA A 52 -13.07 10.83 -5.14
C ALA A 52 -13.22 10.41 -3.67
N SER A 53 -13.95 9.33 -3.42
CA SER A 53 -14.11 8.70 -2.10
C SER A 53 -13.36 7.37 -2.06
N PRO A 54 -12.05 7.36 -1.73
CA PRO A 54 -11.23 6.16 -1.75
C PRO A 54 -11.43 5.28 -0.49
N SER A 55 -11.42 3.97 -0.70
CA SER A 55 -11.29 2.96 0.36
C SER A 55 -10.12 2.05 0.03
N ILE A 56 -9.18 1.86 0.96
CA ILE A 56 -7.97 1.07 0.76
C ILE A 56 -8.09 -0.32 1.41
N VAL A 57 -7.89 -1.36 0.60
CA VAL A 57 -7.93 -2.75 1.03
C VAL A 57 -6.60 -3.16 1.65
N VAL A 58 -6.62 -3.51 2.92
CA VAL A 58 -5.44 -3.99 3.67
C VAL A 58 -5.59 -5.48 3.95
N ARG A 59 -4.74 -6.31 3.31
CA ARG A 59 -4.77 -7.78 3.46
C ARG A 59 -3.72 -8.31 4.44
N SER A 60 -2.59 -7.62 4.54
CA SER A 60 -1.45 -8.05 5.34
C SER A 60 -0.87 -6.84 6.08
N SER A 61 -0.05 -7.13 7.08
CA SER A 61 0.67 -6.10 7.81
C SER A 61 1.60 -5.28 6.91
N VAL A 62 1.74 -4.00 7.24
CA VAL A 62 2.54 -3.01 6.51
C VAL A 62 3.28 -2.11 7.48
N HIS A 63 4.56 -1.85 7.19
CA HIS A 63 5.30 -0.80 7.89
C HIS A 63 5.03 0.52 7.19
N VAL A 64 4.50 1.48 7.93
CA VAL A 64 4.34 2.86 7.48
C VAL A 64 5.34 3.70 8.26
N LEU A 65 6.22 4.37 7.54
CA LEU A 65 7.22 5.29 8.06
C LEU A 65 6.94 6.69 7.49
N PRO A 66 7.22 7.76 8.25
CA PRO A 66 7.18 9.10 7.67
C PRO A 66 8.20 9.20 6.53
N ARG A 67 7.93 9.98 5.49
CA ARG A 67 8.91 10.23 4.44
C ARG A 67 10.14 10.99 4.96
N GLU A 68 9.91 11.94 5.85
CA GLU A 68 10.93 12.79 6.44
C GLU A 68 10.79 12.87 7.96
N VAL A 69 11.93 12.92 8.66
CA VAL A 69 12.02 13.12 10.10
C VAL A 69 13.11 14.15 10.37
N PHE A 70 12.79 15.21 11.11
CA PHE A 70 13.71 16.32 11.41
C PHE A 70 14.37 16.95 10.17
N GLY A 71 13.61 17.07 9.06
CA GLY A 71 14.10 17.67 7.81
C GLY A 71 15.06 16.81 6.99
N LYS A 72 15.25 15.53 7.37
CA LYS A 72 16.00 14.54 6.58
C LYS A 72 15.08 13.41 6.14
N SER A 73 15.38 12.78 5.01
CA SER A 73 14.61 11.61 4.61
C SER A 73 14.83 10.46 5.60
N THR A 74 13.78 9.67 5.85
CA THR A 74 13.87 8.53 6.78
C THR A 74 14.92 7.51 6.36
N PHE A 75 15.13 7.36 5.04
CA PHE A 75 16.16 6.47 4.49
C PHE A 75 17.58 7.03 4.66
N GLU A 76 17.79 8.34 4.49
CA GLU A 76 19.10 8.96 4.78
C GLU A 76 19.46 8.81 6.25
N LEU A 77 18.50 9.06 7.15
CA LEU A 77 18.69 8.88 8.58
C LEU A 77 19.04 7.42 8.90
N ALA A 78 18.28 6.46 8.35
CA ALA A 78 18.55 5.04 8.52
C ALA A 78 19.96 4.65 8.03
N THR A 79 20.35 5.14 6.85
CA THR A 79 21.65 4.84 6.22
C THR A 79 22.80 5.40 7.06
N LEU A 80 22.67 6.64 7.54
CA LEU A 80 23.64 7.24 8.45
C LEU A 80 23.78 6.43 9.74
N MET A 81 22.66 6.01 10.34
CA MET A 81 22.69 5.22 11.56
C MET A 81 23.33 3.84 11.38
N LEU A 82 23.12 3.19 10.23
CA LEU A 82 23.72 1.89 9.92
C LEU A 82 25.25 1.92 9.83
N GLN A 83 25.87 3.09 9.65
CA GLN A 83 27.32 3.22 9.69
C GLN A 83 27.89 3.06 11.11
N TRP A 84 27.06 3.25 12.15
CA TRP A 84 27.49 3.32 13.54
C TRP A 84 26.77 2.34 14.47
N LEU A 85 25.62 1.80 14.05
CA LEU A 85 24.73 1.01 14.90
C LEU A 85 24.33 -0.30 14.21
N PRO A 86 24.12 -1.39 14.99
CA PRO A 86 23.63 -2.63 14.43
C PRO A 86 22.17 -2.50 13.97
N LEU A 87 21.79 -3.30 12.97
CA LEU A 87 20.48 -3.25 12.29
C LEU A 87 19.28 -3.23 13.24
N TRP A 88 19.31 -4.04 14.29
CA TRP A 88 18.20 -4.14 15.25
C TRP A 88 18.00 -2.84 16.04
N VAL A 89 19.07 -2.07 16.31
CA VAL A 89 18.96 -0.76 16.97
C VAL A 89 18.34 0.24 16.01
N VAL A 90 18.80 0.27 14.76
CA VAL A 90 18.26 1.17 13.73
C VAL A 90 16.77 0.92 13.53
N ASP A 91 16.36 -0.35 13.41
CA ASP A 91 14.94 -0.72 13.31
C ASP A 91 14.12 -0.23 14.51
N ARG A 92 14.64 -0.37 15.73
CA ARG A 92 13.95 0.12 16.94
C ARG A 92 13.79 1.63 16.94
N VAL A 93 14.85 2.37 16.59
CA VAL A 93 14.79 3.83 16.51
C VAL A 93 13.80 4.29 15.44
N LEU A 94 13.82 3.68 14.25
CA LEU A 94 12.85 3.98 13.19
C LEU A 94 11.41 3.75 13.64
N LEU A 95 11.14 2.69 14.40
CA LEU A 95 9.81 2.41 14.94
C LEU A 95 9.37 3.44 15.99
N VAL A 96 10.29 3.89 16.85
CA VAL A 96 10.02 4.96 17.83
C VAL A 96 9.73 6.27 17.11
N LEU A 97 10.57 6.67 16.14
CA LEU A 97 10.34 7.88 15.34
C LEU A 97 9.02 7.80 14.57
N ALA A 98 8.71 6.66 13.95
CA ALA A 98 7.43 6.46 13.28
C ALA A 98 6.25 6.52 14.26
N TRP A 99 6.40 6.02 15.49
CA TRP A 99 5.35 6.16 16.50
C TRP A 99 5.19 7.61 16.98
N LEU A 100 6.28 8.36 17.16
CA LEU A 100 6.23 9.78 17.55
C LEU A 100 5.58 10.66 16.48
N VAL A 101 5.92 10.43 15.21
CA VAL A 101 5.41 11.23 14.09
C VAL A 101 4.02 10.78 13.64
N LEU A 102 3.81 9.47 13.50
CA LEU A 102 2.59 8.92 12.91
C LEU A 102 1.58 8.40 13.96
N GLY A 103 1.99 8.19 15.20
CA GLY A 103 1.15 7.61 16.25
C GLY A 103 0.86 6.12 16.05
N ASN A 104 -0.22 5.65 16.70
CA ASN A 104 -0.65 4.26 16.61
C ASN A 104 -1.48 4.00 15.34
N THR A 105 -0.86 3.39 14.33
CA THR A 105 -1.48 3.07 13.03
C THR A 105 -2.44 1.88 13.09
N GLU A 106 -2.30 1.00 14.08
CA GLU A 106 -3.12 -0.22 14.21
C GLU A 106 -4.59 0.10 14.49
N LYS A 107 -4.86 1.20 15.20
CA LYS A 107 -6.22 1.72 15.45
C LYS A 107 -6.99 2.02 14.16
N PHE A 108 -6.28 2.22 13.05
CA PHE A 108 -6.84 2.52 11.74
C PHE A 108 -6.77 1.33 10.78
N GLY A 109 -6.55 0.11 11.29
CA GLY A 109 -6.46 -1.11 10.47
C GLY A 109 -5.10 -1.36 9.82
N LEU A 110 -4.11 -0.47 10.02
CA LEU A 110 -2.75 -0.62 9.53
C LEU A 110 -1.86 -1.31 10.56
N LYS A 111 -1.97 -2.64 10.60
CA LYS A 111 -1.19 -3.51 11.48
C LYS A 111 0.28 -3.51 11.09
N ARG A 112 1.16 -3.21 12.04
CA ARG A 112 2.62 -3.27 11.83
C ARG A 112 3.13 -4.71 11.97
N PRO A 113 4.07 -5.16 11.11
CA PRO A 113 4.81 -6.40 11.33
C PRO A 113 5.62 -6.37 12.63
N LEU A 114 5.84 -7.54 13.24
CA LEU A 114 6.68 -7.70 14.44
C LEU A 114 8.18 -7.46 14.16
N GLU A 115 8.62 -7.84 12.97
CA GLU A 115 9.98 -7.64 12.48
C GLU A 115 10.20 -6.17 12.09
N GLY A 116 11.40 -5.62 12.33
CA GLY A 116 11.69 -4.22 12.05
C GLY A 116 11.70 -3.87 10.55
N PRO A 117 11.54 -2.58 10.18
CA PRO A 117 11.35 -2.17 8.78
C PRO A 117 12.48 -2.57 7.82
N LEU A 118 13.74 -2.43 8.24
CA LEU A 118 14.90 -2.76 7.42
C LEU A 118 15.17 -4.27 7.43
N SER A 119 15.01 -4.93 8.57
CA SER A 119 15.09 -6.40 8.64
C SER A 119 14.05 -7.06 7.73
N TRP A 120 12.83 -6.53 7.72
CA TRP A 120 11.73 -7.00 6.87
C TRP A 120 12.00 -6.77 5.39
N LYS A 121 12.58 -5.62 5.03
CA LYS A 121 13.06 -5.33 3.67
C LYS A 121 14.14 -6.32 3.24
N ASN A 122 15.16 -6.53 4.07
CA ASN A 122 16.30 -7.38 3.73
C ASN A 122 15.91 -8.85 3.59
N ARG A 123 15.02 -9.37 4.45
CA ARG A 123 14.63 -10.78 4.43
C ARG A 123 13.52 -11.10 3.45
N LYS A 124 12.50 -10.23 3.34
CA LYS A 124 11.28 -10.53 2.55
C LYS A 124 11.18 -9.71 1.26
N GLY A 125 12.15 -8.83 0.99
CA GLY A 125 12.12 -7.91 -0.14
C GLY A 125 10.98 -6.89 -0.07
N LYS A 126 10.31 -6.75 1.09
CA LYS A 126 9.16 -5.86 1.27
C LYS A 126 9.61 -4.51 1.80
N THR A 127 9.55 -3.51 0.96
CA THR A 127 9.91 -2.13 1.33
C THR A 127 8.82 -1.54 2.23
N PRO A 128 9.19 -0.83 3.32
CA PRO A 128 8.23 -0.05 4.09
C PRO A 128 7.59 1.03 3.21
N VAL A 129 6.37 1.40 3.57
CA VAL A 129 5.64 2.48 2.94
C VAL A 129 6.08 3.80 3.53
N LEU A 130 6.41 4.76 2.67
CA LEU A 130 6.70 6.13 3.07
C LEU A 130 5.41 6.95 2.97
N ASP A 131 4.88 7.35 4.11
CA ASP A 131 3.69 8.19 4.15
C ASP A 131 4.00 9.61 3.66
N ILE A 132 3.15 10.10 2.77
CA ILE A 132 3.20 11.46 2.20
C ILE A 132 1.98 12.31 2.59
N GLY A 133 1.23 11.89 3.61
CA GLY A 133 -0.02 12.54 4.05
C GLY A 133 -1.26 11.66 3.92
N THR A 134 -1.15 10.48 3.31
CA THR A 134 -2.27 9.53 3.21
C THR A 134 -2.77 9.12 4.59
N LEU A 135 -1.85 8.88 5.55
CA LEU A 135 -2.23 8.47 6.90
C LEU A 135 -3.04 9.55 7.62
N GLU A 136 -2.77 10.83 7.39
CA GLU A 136 -3.57 11.92 7.96
C GLU A 136 -5.02 11.82 7.49
N LYS A 137 -5.24 11.54 6.20
CA LYS A 137 -6.57 11.36 5.62
C LYS A 137 -7.24 10.06 6.06
N ILE A 138 -6.47 9.04 6.38
CA ILE A 138 -6.99 7.84 7.05
C ILE A 138 -7.46 8.17 8.47
N LYS A 139 -6.70 9.00 9.21
CA LYS A 139 -7.05 9.40 10.58
C LYS A 139 -8.32 10.26 10.65
N SER A 140 -8.52 11.16 9.68
CA SER A 140 -9.75 11.96 9.59
C SER A 140 -10.96 11.16 9.11
N GLY A 141 -10.77 9.96 8.55
CA GLY A 141 -11.83 9.11 8.01
C GLY A 141 -12.18 9.41 6.54
N ASP A 142 -11.46 10.35 5.91
CA ASP A 142 -11.61 10.70 4.50
C ASP A 142 -11.20 9.54 3.57
N ILE A 143 -10.19 8.78 3.98
CA ILE A 143 -9.76 7.54 3.31
C ILE A 143 -10.08 6.37 4.25
N LYS A 144 -10.98 5.48 3.84
CA LYS A 144 -11.39 4.34 4.68
C LYS A 144 -10.42 3.18 4.51
N VAL A 145 -10.03 2.55 5.61
CA VAL A 145 -9.28 1.28 5.59
C VAL A 145 -10.26 0.14 5.73
N VAL A 146 -10.26 -0.77 4.76
CA VAL A 146 -11.18 -1.92 4.71
C VAL A 146 -10.40 -3.24 4.69
N PRO A 147 -10.96 -4.33 5.26
CA PRO A 147 -10.35 -5.65 5.22
C PRO A 147 -10.34 -6.22 3.80
N ALA A 148 -9.79 -7.43 3.65
CA ALA A 148 -9.69 -8.11 2.36
C ALA A 148 -11.05 -8.26 1.65
N ILE A 149 -11.02 -8.27 0.32
CA ILE A 149 -12.18 -8.55 -0.52
C ILE A 149 -12.46 -10.06 -0.47
N LYS A 150 -13.72 -10.43 -0.25
CA LYS A 150 -14.21 -11.81 -0.38
C LYS A 150 -14.64 -12.08 -1.82
N ARG A 151 -15.55 -11.26 -2.37
CA ARG A 151 -16.04 -11.36 -3.76
C ARG A 151 -16.71 -10.06 -4.22
N PHE A 152 -16.91 -9.92 -5.53
CA PHE A 152 -17.77 -8.89 -6.11
C PHE A 152 -19.13 -9.48 -6.47
N GLU A 153 -20.21 -8.76 -6.21
CA GLU A 153 -21.58 -9.21 -6.46
C GLU A 153 -22.46 -8.00 -6.78
N ASN A 154 -23.14 -8.01 -7.94
CA ASN A 154 -24.14 -7.01 -8.33
C ASN A 154 -23.71 -5.52 -8.23
N GLY A 155 -22.43 -5.21 -8.47
CA GLY A 155 -21.90 -3.85 -8.36
C GLY A 155 -21.45 -3.44 -6.96
N CYS A 156 -21.58 -4.35 -5.99
CA CYS A 156 -21.04 -4.20 -4.64
C CYS A 156 -19.79 -5.08 -4.47
N VAL A 157 -18.96 -4.72 -3.50
CA VAL A 157 -17.89 -5.58 -2.98
C VAL A 157 -18.30 -6.14 -1.62
N GLU A 158 -18.21 -7.46 -1.47
CA GLU A 158 -18.33 -8.14 -0.17
C GLU A 158 -16.93 -8.31 0.41
N LEU A 159 -16.74 -7.83 1.64
CA LEU A 159 -15.50 -7.91 2.39
C LEU A 159 -15.49 -9.17 3.27
N VAL A 160 -14.30 -9.60 3.72
CA VAL A 160 -14.15 -10.83 4.54
C VAL A 160 -14.82 -10.74 5.92
N ASN A 161 -15.12 -9.53 6.40
CA ASN A 161 -15.89 -9.30 7.62
C ASN A 161 -17.42 -9.39 7.40
N GLY A 162 -17.87 -9.65 6.16
CA GLY A 162 -19.28 -9.71 5.77
C GLY A 162 -19.91 -8.35 5.40
N GLU A 163 -19.16 -7.26 5.54
CA GLU A 163 -19.62 -5.93 5.13
C GLU A 163 -19.70 -5.84 3.60
N LYS A 164 -20.77 -5.21 3.10
CA LYS A 164 -20.93 -4.91 1.67
C LYS A 164 -20.77 -3.41 1.44
N GLN A 165 -20.02 -3.04 0.41
CA GLN A 165 -19.83 -1.64 0.01
C GLN A 165 -20.10 -1.45 -1.47
N ASP A 166 -20.79 -0.37 -1.82
CA ASP A 166 -20.95 0.06 -3.21
C ASP A 166 -19.67 0.71 -3.70
N VAL A 167 -19.23 0.32 -4.89
CA VAL A 167 -18.00 0.79 -5.49
C VAL A 167 -18.25 1.08 -6.97
N ASP A 168 -17.78 2.23 -7.45
CA ASP A 168 -17.91 2.64 -8.85
C ASP A 168 -16.65 2.25 -9.66
N ALA A 169 -15.50 2.18 -8.99
CA ALA A 169 -14.23 1.83 -9.62
C ALA A 169 -13.28 1.07 -8.69
N VAL A 170 -12.43 0.22 -9.25
CA VAL A 170 -11.40 -0.56 -8.57
C VAL A 170 -10.04 -0.25 -9.17
N VAL A 171 -9.09 0.16 -8.32
CA VAL A 171 -7.69 0.39 -8.72
C VAL A 171 -6.81 -0.65 -8.07
N LEU A 172 -6.22 -1.53 -8.87
CA LEU A 172 -5.38 -2.63 -8.40
C LEU A 172 -3.95 -2.16 -8.17
N ALA A 173 -3.59 -1.90 -6.92
CA ALA A 173 -2.24 -1.54 -6.48
C ALA A 173 -1.48 -2.77 -5.94
N THR A 174 -1.59 -3.90 -6.64
CA THR A 174 -1.07 -5.20 -6.19
C THR A 174 0.40 -5.47 -6.53
N GLY A 175 1.11 -4.45 -7.02
CA GLY A 175 2.50 -4.56 -7.45
C GLY A 175 2.66 -5.22 -8.83
N TYR A 176 3.91 -5.40 -9.23
CA TYR A 176 4.29 -5.91 -10.54
C TYR A 176 4.90 -7.31 -10.43
N ARG A 177 4.65 -8.17 -11.42
CA ARG A 177 5.43 -9.39 -11.61
C ARG A 177 6.58 -9.09 -12.57
N SER A 178 7.81 -9.40 -12.15
CA SER A 178 8.95 -9.33 -13.06
C SER A 178 8.84 -10.42 -14.11
N ASN A 179 9.01 -10.05 -15.39
CA ASN A 179 9.03 -11.00 -16.50
C ASN A 179 10.46 -11.48 -16.84
N VAL A 180 11.47 -11.16 -16.01
CA VAL A 180 12.88 -11.52 -16.23
C VAL A 180 13.09 -13.03 -16.52
N PRO A 181 12.41 -13.99 -15.86
CA PRO A 181 12.60 -15.40 -16.16
C PRO A 181 12.19 -15.84 -17.57
N SER A 182 11.33 -15.07 -18.28
CA SER A 182 10.92 -15.43 -19.65
C SER A 182 11.87 -14.89 -20.72
N TRP A 183 12.61 -13.82 -20.41
CA TRP A 183 13.60 -13.21 -21.33
C TRP A 183 15.03 -13.67 -21.07
N LEU A 184 15.37 -14.05 -19.84
CA LEU A 184 16.69 -14.54 -19.47
C LEU A 184 16.81 -16.04 -19.73
N GLN A 185 16.79 -16.46 -21.00
CA GLN A 185 17.28 -17.78 -21.38
C GLN A 185 18.80 -17.74 -21.34
N VAL A 186 19.40 -18.14 -20.21
CA VAL A 186 20.84 -18.37 -20.15
C VAL A 186 21.16 -19.54 -21.08
N ARG A 187 21.51 -19.24 -22.33
CA ARG A 187 22.17 -20.21 -23.21
C ARG A 187 23.54 -20.47 -22.60
N ILE A 188 23.64 -21.53 -21.80
CA ILE A 188 24.92 -22.09 -21.41
C ILE A 188 25.50 -22.70 -22.70
N CYS A 189 26.23 -21.89 -23.46
CA CYS A 189 27.13 -22.39 -24.49
C CYS A 189 28.29 -23.08 -23.77
N PHE A 190 28.19 -24.40 -23.61
CA PHE A 190 29.38 -25.21 -23.42
C PHE A 190 30.16 -25.22 -24.75
N HIS A 191 31.41 -24.80 -24.69
CA HIS A 191 32.40 -25.01 -25.76
C HIS A 191 33.46 -25.96 -25.20
#